data_AF-A0AAE7M4B6-F1
#
_entry.id   AF-A0AAE7M4B6-F1
#
_cell.length_a   1.000
_cell.length_b   1.000
_cell.length_c   1.000
_cell.angle_alpha   90.00
_cell.angle_beta   90.00
_cell.angle_gamma   90.00
#
_symmetry.space_group_name_H-M   'P 1'
#
loop_
_entity.id
_entity.type
_entity.pdbx_description
1 polymer ?
#
loop_
_entity_poly.entity_id
_entity_poly.type
_entity_poly.pdbx_seq_one_letter_code
_entity_poly.pdbx_strand_id
1 'polypeptide(L)'
;MTIPVLSRDGVLADNEARREDGKQHMSAVMIYWIARNRWSHPILEELATWALNEEGALHTSQISHIRNGRMRMLGVKTVDALGAINLGLWIVRYGEPEQLEQLGCAPLTPRIEELLEGAEPLIDPRTEQPLTQGGFLELYLGYVHLPGVIGGSGGSTDMAQVAANLGPYIETVIRNARVDFVEARQAFTKALADEAKAKLVVAAAAGLEVLSAEELTTNVQGICAGLERIDGRARTPEELVQELQG
;
A
#
# COMPACT_ATOMS: atom_id res chain seq x y z
N MET A 1 11.38 12.89 33.40
CA MET A 1 10.59 12.23 32.35
C MET A 1 11.11 12.76 31.01
N THR A 2 12.09 12.08 30.45
CA THR A 2 12.74 12.43 29.17
C THR A 2 11.89 11.84 28.06
N ILE A 3 11.32 12.68 27.19
CA ILE A 3 10.58 12.24 26.00
C ILE A 3 11.62 11.62 25.05
N PRO A 4 11.68 10.29 24.88
CA PRO A 4 12.79 9.66 24.19
C PRO A 4 12.42 9.38 22.72
N VAL A 5 11.99 10.38 21.94
CA VAL A 5 11.71 10.22 20.49
C VAL A 5 11.82 11.56 19.73
N LEU A 6 12.91 12.33 19.89
CA LEU A 6 13.16 13.50 19.03
C LEU A 6 14.59 13.55 18.47
N SER A 7 15.36 12.48 18.58
CA SER A 7 16.71 12.45 18.01
C SER A 7 17.04 11.12 17.35
N ARG A 8 17.40 11.22 16.06
CA ARG A 8 18.09 10.22 15.20
C ARG A 8 17.14 9.12 14.71
N ASP A 9 16.73 9.04 13.44
CA ASP A 9 17.29 9.53 12.18
C ASP A 9 16.13 9.92 11.24
N GLY A 10 16.25 11.06 10.56
CA GLY A 10 15.36 11.41 9.44
C GLY A 10 14.12 12.26 9.73
N VAL A 11 14.03 12.94 10.88
CA VAL A 11 12.99 13.98 11.05
C VAL A 11 13.31 15.13 10.10
N LEU A 12 12.54 15.25 9.01
CA LEU A 12 12.44 16.49 8.23
C LEU A 12 12.25 17.63 9.24
N ALA A 13 13.25 18.49 9.41
CA ALA A 13 13.30 19.51 10.48
C ALA A 13 12.16 20.56 10.40
N ASP A 14 11.31 20.46 9.38
CA ASP A 14 10.14 21.27 9.13
C ASP A 14 8.85 20.43 9.25
N ASN A 15 7.93 20.90 10.10
CA ASN A 15 6.62 20.28 10.30
C ASN A 15 5.77 20.26 9.03
N GLU A 16 5.94 21.23 8.14
CA GLU A 16 5.23 21.25 6.86
C GLU A 16 5.76 20.15 5.93
N ALA A 17 7.08 20.08 5.73
CA ALA A 17 7.71 19.00 4.98
C ALA A 17 7.31 17.61 5.49
N ARG A 18 7.34 17.36 6.80
CA ARG A 18 6.93 16.07 7.39
C ARG A 18 5.46 15.75 7.14
N ARG A 19 4.56 16.74 7.23
CA ARG A 19 3.14 16.52 6.94
C ARG A 19 2.89 16.26 5.46
N GLU A 20 3.64 16.91 4.58
CA GLU A 20 3.54 16.65 3.15
C GLU A 20 4.01 15.23 2.84
N ASP A 21 5.14 14.81 3.39
CA ASP A 21 5.65 13.45 3.31
C ASP A 21 4.61 12.42 3.81
N GLY A 22 4.04 12.63 5.00
CA GLY A 22 2.97 11.78 5.55
C GLY A 22 1.70 11.72 4.68
N LYS A 23 1.30 12.85 4.07
CA LYS A 23 0.17 12.87 3.12
C LYS A 23 0.46 12.02 1.88
N GLN A 24 1.68 12.09 1.36
CA GLN A 24 2.08 11.32 0.18
C GLN A 24 2.24 9.84 0.51
N HIS A 25 2.79 9.52 1.68
CA HIS A 25 2.88 8.15 2.14
C HIS A 25 1.49 7.55 2.40
N MET A 26 0.57 8.29 3.02
CA MET A 26 -0.82 7.84 3.17
C MET A 26 -1.50 7.61 1.82
N SER A 27 -1.22 8.45 0.82
CA SER A 27 -1.69 8.25 -0.55
C SER A 27 -1.19 6.92 -1.13
N ALA A 28 0.12 6.63 -0.99
CA ALA A 28 0.73 5.36 -1.40
C ALA A 28 0.12 4.16 -0.66
N VAL A 29 -0.06 4.25 0.66
CA VAL A 29 -0.71 3.23 1.49
C VAL A 29 -2.14 2.96 1.01
N MET A 30 -2.92 3.99 0.68
CA MET A 30 -4.28 3.77 0.17
C MET A 30 -4.28 3.10 -1.20
N ILE A 31 -3.39 3.50 -2.13
CA ILE A 31 -3.25 2.83 -3.44
C ILE A 31 -2.93 1.35 -3.23
N TYR A 32 -1.90 1.08 -2.43
CA TYR A 32 -1.43 -0.26 -2.11
C TYR A 32 -2.52 -1.12 -1.46
N TRP A 33 -3.18 -0.61 -0.42
CA TRP A 33 -4.16 -1.37 0.36
C TRP A 33 -5.40 -1.71 -0.45
N ILE A 34 -5.93 -0.74 -1.20
CA ILE A 34 -7.09 -0.94 -2.09
C ILE A 34 -6.75 -2.00 -3.14
N ALA A 35 -5.60 -1.88 -3.78
CA ALA A 35 -5.21 -2.79 -4.85
C ALA A 35 -4.89 -4.21 -4.33
N ARG A 36 -4.20 -4.32 -3.18
CA ARG A 36 -3.89 -5.60 -2.54
C ARG A 36 -5.16 -6.39 -2.21
N ASN A 37 -6.19 -5.70 -1.72
CA ASN A 37 -7.46 -6.33 -1.33
C ASN A 37 -8.50 -6.35 -2.47
N ARG A 38 -8.14 -5.92 -3.69
CA ARG A 38 -9.05 -5.82 -4.85
C ARG A 38 -10.32 -5.02 -4.56
N TRP A 39 -10.19 -4.02 -3.69
CA TRP A 39 -11.29 -3.15 -3.33
C TRP A 39 -11.45 -2.00 -4.33
N SER A 40 -12.61 -1.38 -4.28
CA SER A 40 -12.92 -0.13 -4.98
C SER A 40 -13.34 0.92 -3.97
N HIS A 41 -13.43 2.19 -4.37
CA HIS A 41 -13.91 3.23 -3.45
C HIS A 41 -15.31 2.92 -2.88
N PRO A 42 -16.30 2.45 -3.66
CA PRO A 42 -17.59 2.02 -3.11
C PRO A 42 -17.48 0.88 -2.09
N ILE A 43 -16.57 -0.08 -2.30
CA ILE A 43 -16.34 -1.17 -1.33
C ILE A 43 -15.81 -0.63 -0.01
N LEU A 44 -14.87 0.33 -0.02
CA LEU A 44 -14.40 0.95 1.22
C LEU A 44 -15.49 1.74 1.95
N GLU A 45 -16.41 2.38 1.23
CA GLU A 45 -17.58 3.05 1.81
C GLU A 45 -18.58 2.04 2.42
N GLU A 46 -18.80 0.90 1.76
CA GLU A 46 -19.59 -0.23 2.26
C GLU A 46 -18.96 -0.82 3.54
N LEU A 47 -17.63 -1.06 3.53
CA LEU A 47 -16.89 -1.56 4.68
C LEU A 47 -16.87 -0.56 5.84
N ALA A 48 -16.79 0.75 5.57
CA ALA A 48 -16.90 1.77 6.61
C ALA A 48 -18.27 1.73 7.30
N THR A 49 -19.33 1.59 6.50
CA THR A 49 -20.70 1.49 7.00
C THR A 49 -20.86 0.27 7.88
N TRP A 50 -20.31 -0.88 7.48
CA TRP A 50 -20.28 -2.08 8.30
C TRP A 50 -19.46 -1.89 9.59
N ALA A 51 -18.23 -1.42 9.47
CA ALA A 51 -17.29 -1.37 10.59
C ALA A 51 -17.74 -0.41 11.71
N LEU A 52 -18.41 0.69 11.36
CA LEU A 52 -18.92 1.67 12.31
C LEU A 52 -20.42 1.52 12.59
N ASN A 53 -21.12 0.63 11.88
CA ASN A 53 -22.58 0.49 11.94
C ASN A 53 -23.31 1.84 11.74
N GLU A 54 -22.79 2.68 10.84
CA GLU A 54 -23.27 4.03 10.56
C GLU A 54 -23.12 4.34 9.06
N GLU A 55 -24.22 4.72 8.40
CA GLU A 55 -24.18 5.17 7.01
C GLU A 55 -23.44 6.51 6.87
N GLY A 56 -22.69 6.68 5.77
CA GLY A 56 -22.02 7.94 5.45
C GLY A 56 -20.82 8.26 6.35
N ALA A 57 -20.27 7.26 7.05
CA ALA A 57 -19.05 7.44 7.85
C ALA A 57 -17.80 7.73 6.99
N LEU A 58 -17.78 7.24 5.74
CA LEU A 58 -16.75 7.49 4.76
C LEU A 58 -17.34 7.49 3.35
N HIS A 59 -17.03 8.52 2.56
CA HIS A 59 -17.52 8.64 1.18
C HIS A 59 -16.41 8.39 0.14
N THR A 60 -16.81 7.88 -1.03
CA THR A 60 -15.92 7.68 -2.19
C THR A 60 -15.09 8.93 -2.57
N SER A 61 -15.62 10.14 -2.39
CA SER A 61 -14.90 11.39 -2.64
C SER A 61 -13.75 11.64 -1.65
N GLN A 62 -13.92 11.26 -0.38
CA GLN A 62 -12.87 11.34 0.64
C GLN A 62 -11.77 10.32 0.33
N ILE A 63 -12.15 9.08 0.00
CA ILE A 63 -11.22 8.02 -0.40
C ILE A 63 -10.39 8.47 -1.60
N SER A 64 -11.05 9.03 -2.63
CA SER A 64 -10.38 9.57 -3.81
C SER A 64 -9.41 10.71 -3.45
N HIS A 65 -9.79 11.63 -2.57
CA HIS A 65 -8.88 12.70 -2.15
C HIS A 65 -7.66 12.20 -1.39
N ILE A 66 -7.81 11.19 -0.54
CA ILE A 66 -6.68 10.59 0.18
C ILE A 66 -5.76 9.85 -0.80
N ARG A 67 -6.31 8.97 -1.65
CA ARG A 67 -5.58 8.21 -2.68
C ARG A 67 -4.80 9.08 -3.66
N ASN A 68 -5.21 10.34 -3.85
CA ASN A 68 -4.55 11.29 -4.74
C ASN A 68 -3.69 12.33 -3.98
N GLY A 69 -3.46 12.18 -2.68
CA GLY A 69 -2.72 13.14 -1.86
C GLY A 69 -3.33 14.55 -1.78
N ARG A 70 -4.60 14.70 -2.19
CA ARG A 70 -5.33 15.98 -2.25
C ARG A 70 -6.05 16.34 -0.95
N MET A 71 -6.06 15.44 0.03
CA MET A 71 -6.70 15.67 1.33
C MET A 71 -5.92 16.71 2.14
N ARG A 72 -6.48 17.92 2.29
CA ARG A 72 -5.88 19.01 3.07
C ARG A 72 -6.00 18.84 4.58
N MET A 73 -7.09 18.25 5.04
CA MET A 73 -7.34 17.94 6.44
C MET A 73 -8.04 16.60 6.53
N LEU A 74 -7.46 15.68 7.30
CA LEU A 74 -8.06 14.39 7.55
C LEU A 74 -9.09 14.52 8.69
N GLY A 75 -10.37 14.28 8.38
CA GLY A 75 -11.45 14.40 9.35
C GLY A 75 -11.46 13.22 10.34
N VAL A 76 -11.88 13.46 11.58
CA VAL A 76 -11.91 12.43 12.63
C VAL A 76 -12.76 11.22 12.25
N LYS A 77 -13.92 11.41 11.59
CA LYS A 77 -14.75 10.30 11.08
C LYS A 77 -14.03 9.47 10.01
N THR A 78 -13.23 10.10 9.16
CA THR A 78 -12.44 9.40 8.14
C THR A 78 -11.37 8.53 8.81
N VAL A 79 -10.69 9.06 9.81
CA VAL A 79 -9.69 8.30 10.58
C VAL A 79 -10.36 7.13 11.30
N ASP A 80 -11.52 7.37 11.91
CA ASP A 80 -12.28 6.36 12.63
C ASP A 80 -12.73 5.23 11.70
N ALA A 81 -13.30 5.58 10.55
CA ALA A 81 -13.72 4.61 9.54
C ALA A 81 -12.55 3.75 9.03
N LEU A 82 -11.41 4.36 8.68
CA LEU A 82 -10.24 3.60 8.20
C LEU A 82 -9.69 2.67 9.29
N GLY A 83 -9.58 3.16 10.52
CA GLY A 83 -9.13 2.36 11.67
C GLY A 83 -10.10 1.22 11.98
N ALA A 84 -11.41 1.48 11.96
CA ALA A 84 -12.44 0.48 12.22
C ALA A 84 -12.48 -0.61 11.13
N ILE A 85 -12.39 -0.24 9.85
CA ILE A 85 -12.27 -1.22 8.74
C ILE A 85 -11.07 -2.12 8.97
N ASN A 86 -9.91 -1.53 9.27
CA ASN A 86 -8.67 -2.26 9.40
C ASN A 86 -8.68 -3.21 10.61
N LEU A 87 -9.19 -2.74 11.76
CA LEU A 87 -9.32 -3.53 12.97
C LEU A 87 -10.37 -4.63 12.82
N GLY A 88 -11.52 -4.33 12.22
CA GLY A 88 -12.56 -5.33 11.93
C GLY A 88 -12.05 -6.43 11.01
N LEU A 89 -11.33 -6.06 9.94
CA LEU A 89 -10.66 -7.03 9.07
C LEU A 89 -9.65 -7.90 9.84
N TRP A 90 -8.83 -7.29 10.70
CA TRP A 90 -7.87 -8.03 11.52
C TRP A 90 -8.55 -9.04 12.45
N ILE A 91 -9.67 -8.67 13.08
CA ILE A 91 -10.45 -9.58 13.93
C ILE A 91 -11.02 -10.75 13.13
N VAL A 92 -11.60 -10.50 11.95
CA VAL A 92 -12.11 -11.57 11.08
C VAL A 92 -11.02 -12.58 10.72
N ARG A 93 -9.78 -12.12 10.58
CA ARG A 93 -8.63 -12.93 10.16
C ARG A 93 -7.96 -13.68 11.31
N TYR A 94 -7.86 -13.06 12.48
CA TYR A 94 -6.96 -13.49 13.55
C TYR A 94 -7.56 -13.47 14.96
N GLY A 95 -8.75 -12.87 15.11
CA GLY A 95 -9.42 -12.70 16.39
C GLY A 95 -10.64 -13.61 16.55
N GLU A 96 -11.43 -13.29 17.57
CA GLU A 96 -12.67 -14.00 17.90
C GLU A 96 -13.87 -13.18 17.40
N PRO A 97 -14.89 -13.79 16.75
CA PRO A 97 -16.02 -13.07 16.19
C PRO A 97 -16.77 -12.15 17.16
N GLU A 98 -16.84 -12.50 18.44
CA GLU A 98 -17.49 -11.70 19.49
C GLU A 98 -16.83 -10.33 19.69
N GLN A 99 -15.56 -10.18 19.29
CA GLN A 99 -14.85 -8.90 19.36
C GLN A 99 -15.44 -7.87 18.37
N LEU A 100 -16.04 -8.31 17.26
CA LEU A 100 -16.72 -7.41 16.31
C LEU A 100 -17.96 -6.77 16.95
N GLU A 101 -18.72 -7.55 17.73
CA GLU A 101 -19.87 -7.03 18.48
C GLU A 101 -19.42 -6.04 19.56
N GLN A 102 -18.32 -6.32 20.25
CA GLN A 102 -17.75 -5.41 21.26
C GLN A 102 -17.25 -4.09 20.66
N LEU A 103 -16.77 -4.12 19.41
CA LEU A 103 -16.41 -2.91 18.65
C LEU A 103 -17.63 -2.13 18.14
N GLY A 104 -18.83 -2.72 18.18
CA GLY A 104 -20.04 -2.11 17.65
C GLY A 104 -20.18 -2.20 16.14
N CYS A 105 -19.45 -3.12 15.48
CA CYS A 105 -19.64 -3.37 14.06
C CYS A 105 -21.06 -3.87 13.77
N ALA A 106 -21.57 -3.59 12.57
CA ALA A 106 -22.80 -4.22 12.10
C ALA A 106 -22.60 -5.74 11.97
N PRO A 107 -23.67 -6.56 12.06
CA PRO A 107 -23.57 -7.98 11.82
C PRO A 107 -22.94 -8.30 10.47
N LEU A 108 -22.09 -9.33 10.43
CA LEU A 108 -21.55 -9.84 9.17
C LEU A 108 -22.69 -10.31 8.27
N THR A 109 -22.63 -9.90 7.00
CA THR A 109 -23.50 -10.42 5.95
C THR A 109 -22.66 -11.22 4.96
N PRO A 110 -23.25 -12.12 4.16
CA PRO A 110 -22.49 -12.89 3.17
C PRO A 110 -21.67 -12.00 2.21
N ARG A 111 -22.17 -10.79 1.94
CA ARG A 111 -21.48 -9.80 1.12
C ARG A 111 -20.24 -9.24 1.81
N ILE A 112 -20.35 -8.87 3.09
CA ILE A 112 -19.19 -8.36 3.86
C ILE A 112 -18.16 -9.47 4.06
N GLU A 113 -18.61 -10.71 4.33
CA GLU A 113 -17.73 -11.87 4.44
C GLU A 113 -16.94 -12.09 3.15
N GLU A 114 -17.59 -12.07 1.99
CA GLU A 114 -16.93 -12.15 0.67
C GLU A 114 -15.88 -11.05 0.47
N LEU A 115 -16.17 -9.81 0.91
CA LEU A 115 -15.26 -8.68 0.76
C LEU A 115 -14.03 -8.75 1.68
N LEU A 116 -14.16 -9.41 2.83
CA LEU A 116 -13.09 -9.58 3.82
C LEU A 116 -12.30 -10.88 3.59
N GLU A 117 -12.87 -11.85 2.86
CA GLU A 117 -12.20 -13.12 2.55
C GLU A 117 -10.90 -12.90 1.77
N GLY A 118 -9.78 -13.35 2.35
CA GLY A 118 -8.45 -13.18 1.77
C GLY A 118 -7.91 -11.74 1.79
N ALA A 119 -8.69 -10.75 2.23
CA ALA A 119 -8.23 -9.38 2.40
C ALA A 119 -7.25 -9.27 3.59
N GLU A 120 -6.30 -8.36 3.49
CA GLU A 120 -5.19 -8.23 4.43
C GLU A 120 -5.23 -6.89 5.17
N PRO A 121 -5.11 -6.88 6.51
CA PRO A 121 -5.04 -5.66 7.28
C PRO A 121 -3.66 -4.99 7.14
N LEU A 122 -3.62 -3.68 7.37
CA LEU A 122 -2.40 -2.92 7.55
C LEU A 122 -1.91 -3.07 8.98
N ILE A 123 -0.64 -3.43 9.14
CA ILE A 123 0.00 -3.66 10.43
C ILE A 123 0.91 -2.48 10.78
N ASP A 124 0.83 -2.02 12.03
CA ASP A 124 1.74 -1.02 12.58
C ASP A 124 3.12 -1.68 12.83
N PRO A 125 4.19 -1.21 12.16
CA PRO A 125 5.51 -1.82 12.29
C PRO A 125 6.13 -1.70 13.68
N ARG A 126 5.60 -0.81 14.54
CA ARG A 126 6.14 -0.58 15.89
C ARG A 126 5.53 -1.51 16.93
N THR A 127 4.31 -1.98 16.70
CA THR A 127 3.54 -2.77 17.67
C THR A 127 3.20 -4.17 17.15
N GLU A 128 3.36 -4.42 15.85
CA GLU A 128 2.93 -5.65 15.17
C GLU A 128 1.42 -5.94 15.32
N GLN A 129 0.65 -4.91 15.64
CA GLN A 129 -0.82 -4.93 15.76
C GLN A 129 -1.44 -4.21 14.55
N PRO A 130 -2.73 -4.40 14.25
CA PRO A 130 -3.37 -3.64 13.19
C PRO A 130 -3.26 -2.13 13.44
N LEU A 131 -3.04 -1.34 12.39
CA LEU A 131 -3.14 0.11 12.48
C LEU A 131 -4.50 0.50 13.03
N THR A 132 -4.48 1.20 14.15
CA THR A 132 -5.65 1.80 14.78
C THR A 132 -5.99 3.13 14.13
N GLN A 133 -7.08 3.75 14.56
CA GLN A 133 -7.43 5.14 14.24
C GLN A 133 -6.24 6.08 14.47
N GLY A 134 -5.60 5.98 15.64
CA GLY A 134 -4.42 6.78 15.96
C GLY A 134 -3.27 6.54 14.98
N GLY A 135 -3.05 5.28 14.58
CA GLY A 135 -2.05 4.91 13.58
C GLY A 135 -2.30 5.55 12.21
N PHE A 136 -3.56 5.58 11.73
CA PHE A 136 -3.90 6.27 10.47
C PHE A 136 -3.65 7.79 10.54
N LEU A 137 -3.93 8.41 11.70
CA LEU A 137 -3.60 9.83 11.91
C LEU A 137 -2.08 10.05 11.90
N GLU A 138 -1.31 9.17 12.52
CA GLU A 138 0.15 9.24 12.55
C GLU A 138 0.77 9.02 11.17
N LEU A 139 0.21 8.13 10.33
CA LEU A 139 0.57 8.02 8.91
C LEU A 139 0.38 9.34 8.19
N TYR A 140 -0.82 9.93 8.27
CA TYR A 140 -1.14 11.20 7.61
C TYR A 140 -0.23 12.34 8.04
N LEU A 141 0.19 12.34 9.30
CA LEU A 141 1.05 13.37 9.88
C LEU A 141 2.55 13.12 9.68
N GLY A 142 2.93 11.99 9.08
CA GLY A 142 4.31 11.62 8.77
C GLY A 142 5.11 11.14 9.99
N TYR A 143 4.45 10.62 11.02
CA TYR A 143 5.12 10.01 12.19
C TYR A 143 5.36 8.51 12.02
N VAL A 144 4.62 7.87 11.12
CA VAL A 144 4.73 6.44 10.82
C VAL A 144 4.83 6.28 9.31
N HIS A 145 5.66 5.32 8.90
CA HIS A 145 5.71 4.81 7.53
C HIS A 145 5.51 3.30 7.58
N LEU A 146 4.86 2.77 6.55
CA LEU A 146 4.64 1.32 6.40
C LEU A 146 5.76 0.77 5.53
N PRO A 147 6.59 -0.16 6.04
CA PRO A 147 7.65 -0.78 5.26
C PRO A 147 7.10 -1.48 4.02
N GLY A 148 7.83 -1.41 2.92
CA GLY A 148 7.49 -2.04 1.65
C GLY A 148 6.34 -1.37 0.91
N VAL A 149 5.87 -0.20 1.37
CA VAL A 149 4.92 0.65 0.64
C VAL A 149 5.68 1.87 0.15
N ILE A 150 5.86 1.95 -1.16
CA ILE A 150 6.51 3.06 -1.85
C ILE A 150 5.49 3.80 -2.70
N GLY A 151 5.74 5.07 -2.99
CA GLY A 151 4.92 5.84 -3.93
C GLY A 151 4.39 7.15 -3.35
N GLY A 152 3.27 7.60 -3.91
CA GLY A 152 2.63 8.86 -3.56
C GLY A 152 2.60 9.82 -4.76
N SER A 153 1.70 10.80 -4.69
CA SER A 153 1.39 11.77 -5.75
C SER A 153 2.27 13.02 -5.76
N GLY A 154 3.22 13.17 -4.82
CA GLY A 154 3.92 14.46 -4.61
C GLY A 154 5.12 14.42 -3.66
N GLY A 155 5.90 13.33 -3.63
CA GLY A 155 7.13 13.24 -2.84
C GLY A 155 8.37 13.82 -3.53
N SER A 156 9.50 13.85 -2.83
CA SER A 156 10.83 14.23 -3.36
C SER A 156 11.36 13.26 -4.43
N THR A 157 10.82 12.04 -4.44
CA THR A 157 11.09 11.03 -5.46
C THR A 157 10.08 11.16 -6.58
N ASP A 158 10.57 11.45 -7.79
CA ASP A 158 9.75 11.38 -9.00
C ASP A 158 9.46 9.91 -9.34
N MET A 159 8.35 9.41 -8.80
CA MET A 159 7.91 8.03 -9.01
C MET A 159 7.59 7.72 -10.48
N ALA A 160 7.29 8.73 -11.30
CA ALA A 160 7.11 8.53 -12.74
C ALA A 160 8.45 8.21 -13.40
N GLN A 161 9.52 8.93 -13.02
CA GLN A 161 10.88 8.63 -13.47
C GLN A 161 11.37 7.26 -12.96
N VAL A 162 11.10 6.93 -11.70
CA VAL A 162 11.43 5.60 -11.12
C VAL A 162 10.72 4.49 -11.91
N ALA A 163 9.43 4.65 -12.19
CA ALA A 163 8.67 3.66 -12.96
C ALA A 163 9.17 3.53 -14.40
N ALA A 164 9.57 4.64 -15.03
CA ALA A 164 10.18 4.62 -16.37
C ALA A 164 11.52 3.85 -16.42
N ASN A 165 12.29 3.87 -15.33
CA ASN A 165 13.58 3.17 -15.24
C ASN A 165 13.43 1.67 -14.97
N LEU A 166 12.23 1.20 -14.58
CA LEU A 166 12.01 -0.19 -14.21
C LEU A 166 12.21 -1.17 -15.38
N GLY A 167 11.72 -0.84 -16.57
CA GLY A 167 11.87 -1.70 -17.75
C GLY A 167 13.33 -2.02 -18.08
N PRO A 168 14.18 -1.00 -18.33
CA PRO A 168 15.62 -1.19 -18.57
C PRO A 168 16.36 -1.94 -17.45
N TYR A 169 15.95 -1.71 -16.19
CA TYR A 169 16.49 -2.43 -15.05
C TYR A 169 16.16 -3.94 -15.13
N ILE A 170 14.89 -4.29 -15.36
CA ILE A 170 14.45 -5.69 -15.47
C ILE A 170 15.11 -6.35 -16.68
N GLU A 171 15.24 -5.67 -17.82
CA GLU A 171 15.96 -6.18 -18.99
C GLU A 171 17.40 -6.57 -18.64
N THR A 172 18.07 -5.73 -17.85
CA THR A 172 19.45 -5.98 -17.39
C THR A 172 19.51 -7.18 -16.44
N VAL A 173 18.55 -7.33 -15.53
CA VAL A 173 18.45 -8.51 -14.65
C VAL A 173 18.25 -9.79 -15.46
N ILE A 174 17.30 -9.80 -16.41
CA ILE A 174 17.02 -10.93 -17.30
C ILE A 174 18.28 -11.36 -18.07
N ARG A 175 18.96 -10.38 -18.69
CA ARG A 175 20.20 -10.59 -19.45
C ARG A 175 21.32 -11.16 -18.58
N ASN A 176 21.50 -10.63 -17.36
CA ASN A 176 22.54 -11.09 -16.45
C ASN A 176 22.27 -12.50 -15.90
N ALA A 177 21.00 -12.81 -15.63
CA ALA A 177 20.55 -14.14 -15.21
C ALA A 177 20.55 -15.18 -16.35
N ARG A 178 20.68 -14.73 -17.61
CA ARG A 178 20.64 -15.57 -18.83
C ARG A 178 19.35 -16.37 -18.98
N VAL A 179 18.22 -15.80 -18.53
CA VAL A 179 16.88 -16.35 -18.75
C VAL A 179 16.22 -15.64 -19.92
N ASP A 180 15.26 -16.30 -20.56
CA ASP A 180 14.45 -15.65 -21.61
C ASP A 180 13.23 -14.91 -21.04
N PHE A 181 12.55 -14.14 -21.89
CA PHE A 181 11.34 -13.41 -21.47
C PHE A 181 10.16 -14.32 -21.11
N VAL A 182 10.13 -15.57 -21.57
CA VAL A 182 9.08 -16.54 -21.21
C VAL A 182 9.30 -17.02 -19.79
N GLU A 183 10.53 -17.37 -19.42
CA GLU A 183 10.94 -17.72 -18.06
C GLU A 183 10.74 -16.56 -17.10
N ALA A 184 11.17 -15.35 -17.48
CA ALA A 184 10.92 -14.14 -16.69
C ALA A 184 9.42 -13.90 -16.46
N ARG A 185 8.59 -14.06 -17.50
CA ARG A 185 7.13 -13.95 -17.35
C ARG A 185 6.58 -14.97 -16.37
N GLN A 186 7.02 -16.22 -16.43
CA GLN A 186 6.58 -17.25 -15.47
C GLN A 186 6.98 -16.90 -14.03
N ALA A 187 8.18 -16.34 -13.82
CA ALA A 187 8.61 -15.86 -12.51
C ALA A 187 7.68 -14.75 -11.98
N PHE A 188 7.39 -13.74 -12.81
CA PHE A 188 6.48 -12.66 -12.44
C PHE A 188 5.03 -13.12 -12.27
N THR A 189 4.50 -14.05 -13.09
CA THR A 189 3.14 -14.58 -12.92
C THR A 189 2.99 -15.29 -11.58
N LYS A 190 4.00 -16.07 -11.16
CA LYS A 190 4.01 -16.71 -9.85
C LYS A 190 4.08 -15.69 -8.70
N ALA A 191 4.84 -14.61 -8.87
CA ALA A 191 5.03 -13.60 -7.83
C ALA A 191 3.85 -12.64 -7.68
N LEU A 192 3.22 -12.24 -8.78
CA LEU A 192 2.10 -11.28 -8.81
C LEU A 192 0.73 -11.95 -8.68
N ALA A 193 0.65 -13.28 -8.87
CA ALA A 193 -0.59 -14.05 -8.93
C ALA A 193 -1.61 -13.48 -9.96
N ASP A 194 -1.11 -12.82 -11.00
CA ASP A 194 -1.89 -12.15 -12.04
C ASP A 194 -1.12 -12.17 -13.37
N GLU A 195 -1.66 -12.87 -14.36
CA GLU A 195 -1.01 -13.04 -15.66
C GLU A 195 -0.96 -11.73 -16.46
N ALA A 196 -1.97 -10.87 -16.34
CA ALA A 196 -2.03 -9.60 -17.08
C ALA A 196 -0.96 -8.64 -16.55
N LYS A 197 -0.82 -8.54 -15.21
CA LYS A 197 0.23 -7.73 -14.59
C LYS A 197 1.62 -8.24 -14.92
N ALA A 198 1.83 -9.56 -14.91
CA ALA A 198 3.10 -10.15 -15.30
C ALA A 198 3.47 -9.88 -16.76
N LYS A 199 2.48 -9.93 -17.67
CA LYS A 199 2.67 -9.55 -19.08
C LYS A 199 3.09 -8.10 -19.22
N LEU A 200 2.46 -7.19 -18.49
CA LEU A 200 2.81 -5.76 -18.49
C LEU A 200 4.26 -5.53 -18.04
N VAL A 201 4.67 -6.13 -16.93
CA VAL A 201 6.05 -6.02 -16.39
C VAL A 201 7.08 -6.49 -17.41
N VAL A 202 6.82 -7.63 -18.07
CA VAL A 202 7.72 -8.16 -19.10
C VAL A 202 7.71 -7.34 -20.38
N ALA A 203 6.55 -6.81 -20.79
CA ALA A 203 6.44 -5.91 -21.93
C ALA A 203 7.25 -4.62 -21.70
N ALA A 204 7.25 -4.09 -20.47
CA ALA A 204 8.09 -2.96 -20.12
C ALA A 204 9.59 -3.28 -20.15
N ALA A 205 9.98 -4.48 -19.71
CA ALA A 205 11.36 -4.96 -19.86
C ALA A 205 11.78 -5.13 -21.33
N ALA A 206 10.84 -5.41 -22.23
CA ALA A 206 11.09 -5.47 -23.67
C ALA A 206 11.00 -4.10 -24.37
N GLY A 207 10.73 -3.01 -23.64
CA GLY A 207 10.57 -1.67 -24.19
C GLY A 207 9.28 -1.46 -24.99
N LEU A 208 8.28 -2.33 -24.81
CA LEU A 208 6.99 -2.26 -25.52
C LEU A 208 5.94 -1.45 -24.75
N GLU A 209 6.10 -1.33 -23.44
CA GLU A 209 5.18 -0.63 -22.54
C GLU A 209 5.98 0.17 -21.49
N VAL A 210 5.32 1.09 -20.78
CA VAL A 210 5.90 1.82 -19.64
C VAL A 210 4.96 1.69 -18.45
N LEU A 211 5.47 1.22 -17.31
CA LEU A 211 4.68 1.19 -16.08
C LEU A 211 4.48 2.62 -15.57
N SER A 212 3.25 2.90 -15.15
CA SER A 212 2.93 4.10 -14.38
C SER A 212 3.45 4.01 -12.94
N ALA A 213 3.60 5.17 -12.29
CA ALA A 213 3.95 5.26 -10.87
C ALA A 213 2.94 4.51 -9.97
N GLU A 214 1.66 4.51 -10.35
CA GLU A 214 0.61 3.80 -9.62
C GLU A 214 0.74 2.28 -9.79
N GLU A 215 1.03 1.79 -10.99
CA GLU A 215 1.27 0.38 -11.23
C GLU A 215 2.51 -0.12 -10.50
N LEU A 216 3.57 0.70 -10.43
CA LEU A 216 4.73 0.39 -9.60
C LEU A 216 4.34 0.31 -8.12
N THR A 217 3.68 1.34 -7.59
CA THR A 217 3.20 1.38 -6.18
C THR A 217 2.38 0.14 -5.82
N THR A 218 1.48 -0.26 -6.71
CA THR A 218 0.59 -1.39 -6.54
C THR A 218 1.32 -2.74 -6.55
N ASN A 219 2.33 -2.88 -7.42
CA ASN A 219 2.90 -4.19 -7.74
C ASN A 219 4.34 -4.38 -7.24
N VAL A 220 4.93 -3.37 -6.60
CA VAL A 220 6.36 -3.37 -6.23
C VAL A 220 6.80 -4.60 -5.46
N GLN A 221 6.00 -5.08 -4.50
CA GLN A 221 6.35 -6.27 -3.72
C GLN A 221 6.40 -7.53 -4.61
N GLY A 222 5.42 -7.69 -5.50
CA GLY A 222 5.41 -8.78 -6.47
C GLY A 222 6.50 -8.64 -7.55
N ILE A 223 6.88 -7.41 -7.90
CA ILE A 223 8.01 -7.14 -8.79
C ILE A 223 9.33 -7.55 -8.11
N CYS A 224 9.56 -7.16 -6.85
CA CYS A 224 10.74 -7.58 -6.08
C CYS A 224 10.81 -9.12 -5.98
N ALA A 225 9.70 -9.76 -5.64
CA ALA A 225 9.63 -11.21 -5.53
C ALA A 225 9.78 -11.92 -6.90
N GLY A 226 9.38 -11.30 -8.00
CA GLY A 226 9.61 -11.81 -9.36
C GLY A 226 11.07 -11.67 -9.77
N LEU A 227 11.71 -10.55 -9.46
CA LEU A 227 13.13 -10.30 -9.66
C LEU A 227 14.01 -11.29 -8.89
N GLU A 228 13.72 -11.52 -7.60
CA GLU A 228 14.40 -12.53 -6.79
C GLU A 228 14.29 -13.93 -7.38
N ARG A 229 13.15 -14.28 -7.99
CA ARG A 229 12.99 -15.57 -8.69
C ARG A 229 13.85 -15.68 -9.95
N ILE A 230 14.27 -14.56 -10.54
CA ILE A 230 15.09 -14.52 -11.75
C ILE A 230 16.58 -14.58 -11.40
N ASP A 231 17.04 -13.79 -10.43
CA ASP A 231 18.48 -13.64 -10.14
C ASP A 231 18.90 -14.12 -8.73
N GLY A 232 17.97 -14.59 -7.91
CA GLY A 232 18.22 -15.12 -6.58
C GLY A 232 18.54 -14.07 -5.51
N ARG A 233 18.50 -12.76 -5.83
CA ARG A 233 18.83 -11.70 -4.89
C ARG A 233 17.55 -11.04 -4.36
N ALA A 234 17.26 -11.29 -3.09
CA ALA A 234 16.25 -10.56 -2.33
C ALA A 234 16.55 -9.06 -2.32
N ARG A 235 15.48 -8.26 -2.44
CA ARG A 235 15.53 -6.81 -2.37
C ARG A 235 14.19 -6.27 -1.87
N THR A 236 14.22 -5.22 -1.05
CA THR A 236 13.00 -4.54 -0.60
C THR A 236 12.49 -3.56 -1.66
N PRO A 237 11.20 -3.16 -1.59
CA PRO A 237 10.67 -2.06 -2.41
C PRO A 237 11.51 -0.77 -2.37
N GLU A 238 12.02 -0.39 -1.19
CA GLU A 238 12.87 0.79 -1.02
C GLU A 238 14.23 0.63 -1.69
N GLU A 239 14.87 -0.53 -1.53
CA GLU A 239 16.13 -0.85 -2.21
C GLU A 239 15.96 -0.83 -3.73
N LEU A 240 14.86 -1.40 -4.23
CA LEU A 240 14.55 -1.35 -5.66
C LEU A 240 14.39 0.10 -6.15
N VAL A 241 13.66 0.94 -5.43
CA VAL A 241 13.51 2.36 -5.81
C VAL A 241 14.85 3.08 -5.84
N GLN A 242 15.71 2.85 -4.84
CA GLN A 242 17.06 3.45 -4.81
C GLN A 242 17.89 3.02 -6.02
N GLU A 243 17.88 1.73 -6.36
CA GLU A 243 18.60 1.22 -7.53
C GLU A 243 18.07 1.79 -8.86
N LEU A 244 16.78 2.12 -8.93
CA LEU A 244 16.15 2.74 -10.09
C LEU A 244 16.44 4.25 -10.20
N GLN A 245 16.93 4.88 -9.13
CA GLN A 245 17.28 6.31 -9.11
C GLN A 245 18.73 6.58 -9.53
N GLY A 246 19.63 5.59 -9.39
CA GLY A 246 21.05 5.69 -9.73
C GLY A 246 21.93 6.00 -8.53
#